data_AF-A0A6N8HNV5-F1
#
_entry.id   AF-A0A6N8HNV5-F1
#
_cell.length_a   1.000
_cell.length_b   1.000
_cell.length_c   1.000
_cell.angle_alpha   90.00
_cell.angle_beta   90.00
_cell.angle_gamma   90.00
#
_symmetry.space_group_name_H-M   'P 1'
#
loop_
_entity.id
_entity.type
_entity.pdbx_description
1 polymer ?
#
loop_
_entity_poly.entity_id
_entity_poly.type
_entity_poly.pdbx_seq_one_letter_code
_entity_poly.pdbx_strand_id
1 'polypeptide(L)'
;MNVSKKMADGAMMSAVFIALLIVAMFIPVLNIFANIALPIPFVVYAARYDLKAVGLMFAVTQILALLFGTLVAIPVAVSAAFGGIMIGVALRKKLTPYETWASGTIGFVAGLAFVFVFSQFVFDVNWIDETNELIDRSLSMTEEIVSTVGLNEEASQQMETMKEQFKQLPDYMPAGLAVASIFMAFITQWLSYKVLNRIERKTYRFPPFRSMRLPTSIIWIYFFALIAGLFVQDADSLILLAANNAMMLVGLLLTLQGFSFIFFFAHTKSLSKAIPVVAVVVTLLLPFIMLYIIRLIGIVDIGFGVRERMENREK
;
A
#
# COMPACT_ATOMS: atom_id res chain seq x y z
N MET A 1 29.86 -15.42 12.87
CA MET A 1 29.92 -14.33 11.87
C MET A 1 30.78 -13.21 12.45
N ASN A 2 31.70 -12.63 11.69
CA ASN A 2 32.74 -11.74 12.23
C ASN A 2 32.15 -10.37 12.63
N VAL A 3 32.35 -9.92 13.87
CA VAL A 3 31.75 -8.69 14.44
C VAL A 3 32.14 -7.46 13.61
N SER A 4 33.39 -7.41 13.14
CA SER A 4 33.90 -6.34 12.27
C SER A 4 33.10 -6.20 10.97
N LYS A 5 32.76 -7.32 10.31
CA LYS A 5 31.96 -7.30 9.07
C LYS A 5 30.54 -6.79 9.32
N LYS A 6 29.93 -7.17 10.44
CA LYS A 6 28.60 -6.71 10.87
C LYS A 6 28.56 -5.20 11.09
N MET A 7 29.61 -4.64 11.70
CA MET A 7 29.74 -3.19 11.91
C MET A 7 29.99 -2.46 10.60
N ALA A 8 30.88 -2.98 9.74
CA ALA A 8 31.17 -2.38 8.43
C ALA A 8 29.94 -2.34 7.52
N ASP A 9 29.19 -3.44 7.41
CA ASP A 9 27.93 -3.48 6.64
C ASP A 9 26.90 -2.50 7.22
N GLY A 10 26.82 -2.38 8.55
CA GLY A 10 25.87 -1.47 9.21
C GLY A 10 26.20 -0.01 8.93
N ALA A 11 27.48 0.37 9.01
CA ALA A 11 27.94 1.70 8.65
C ALA A 11 27.68 2.01 7.17
N MET A 12 27.98 1.07 6.27
CA MET A 12 27.76 1.22 4.84
C MET A 12 26.27 1.41 4.51
N MET A 13 25.39 0.56 5.05
CA MET A 13 23.95 0.67 4.78
C MET A 13 23.36 1.94 5.41
N SER A 14 23.87 2.38 6.56
CA SER A 14 23.49 3.67 7.17
C SER A 14 23.91 4.84 6.28
N ALA A 15 25.13 4.82 5.75
CA ALA A 15 25.62 5.88 4.85
C ALA A 15 24.80 5.95 3.55
N VAL A 16 24.52 4.80 2.93
CA VAL A 16 23.65 4.72 1.74
C VAL A 16 22.25 5.24 2.05
N PHE A 17 21.68 4.87 3.19
CA PHE A 17 20.38 5.35 3.62
C PHE A 17 20.35 6.88 3.76
N ILE A 18 21.34 7.47 4.44
CA ILE A 18 21.41 8.92 4.64
C ILE A 18 21.64 9.67 3.33
N ALA A 19 22.46 9.14 2.43
CA ALA A 19 22.62 9.71 1.09
C ALA A 19 21.28 9.73 0.33
N LEU A 20 20.52 8.63 0.36
CA LEU A 20 19.18 8.56 -0.24
C LEU A 20 18.21 9.53 0.44
N LEU A 21 18.30 9.71 1.76
CA LEU A 21 17.43 10.61 2.52
C LEU A 21 17.65 12.07 2.13
N ILE A 22 18.91 12.48 1.99
CA ILE A 22 19.28 13.82 1.53
C ILE A 22 18.76 14.05 0.10
N VAL A 23 18.96 13.08 -0.81
CA VAL A 23 18.42 13.17 -2.18
C VAL A 23 16.90 13.28 -2.15
N ALA A 24 16.22 12.48 -1.31
CA ALA A 24 14.77 12.53 -1.18
C ALA A 24 14.28 13.92 -0.74
N MET A 25 14.96 14.57 0.20
CA MET A 25 14.50 15.84 0.77
C MET A 25 14.86 17.05 -0.08
N PHE A 26 16.04 17.06 -0.67
CA PHE A 26 16.61 18.29 -1.24
C PHE A 26 16.67 18.29 -2.77
N ILE A 27 16.38 17.17 -3.43
CA ILE A 27 16.40 17.08 -4.90
C ILE A 27 15.00 16.72 -5.41
N PRO A 28 14.14 17.71 -5.72
CA PRO A 28 12.74 17.48 -6.10
C PRO A 28 12.56 16.48 -7.25
N VAL A 29 13.40 16.56 -8.30
CA VAL A 29 13.33 15.68 -9.48
C VAL A 29 13.62 14.22 -9.12
N LEU A 30 14.46 13.97 -8.11
CA LEU A 30 14.86 12.63 -7.68
C LEU A 30 14.09 12.12 -6.46
N ASN A 31 13.25 12.95 -5.85
CA ASN A 31 12.54 12.66 -4.60
C ASN A 31 11.76 11.34 -4.69
N ILE A 32 10.96 11.16 -5.73
CA ILE A 32 10.10 9.97 -5.86
C ILE A 32 10.92 8.67 -5.94
N PHE A 33 12.03 8.70 -6.69
CA PHE A 33 12.92 7.55 -6.85
C PHE A 33 13.69 7.26 -5.56
N ALA A 34 14.14 8.31 -4.87
CA ALA A 34 14.84 8.19 -3.60
C ALA A 34 13.91 7.64 -2.50
N ASN A 35 12.67 8.12 -2.39
CA ASN A 35 11.68 7.62 -1.43
C ASN A 35 11.36 6.13 -1.64
N ILE A 36 11.28 5.70 -2.89
CA ILE A 36 11.10 4.28 -3.23
C ILE A 36 12.33 3.43 -2.84
N ALA A 37 13.53 4.01 -2.94
CA ALA A 37 14.79 3.31 -2.64
C ALA A 37 15.17 3.34 -1.14
N LEU A 38 14.67 4.31 -0.37
CA LEU A 38 14.98 4.51 1.05
C LEU A 38 14.84 3.26 1.94
N PRO A 39 13.83 2.40 1.77
CA PRO A 39 13.68 1.21 2.61
C PRO A 39 14.74 0.12 2.30
N ILE A 40 15.34 0.14 1.10
CA ILE A 40 16.19 -0.96 0.59
C ILE A 40 17.43 -1.23 1.47
N PRO A 41 18.20 -0.22 1.94
CA PRO A 41 19.31 -0.46 2.86
C PRO A 41 18.89 -1.22 4.13
N PHE A 42 17.71 -0.91 4.67
CA PHE A 42 17.15 -1.64 5.81
C PHE A 42 16.77 -3.07 5.44
N VAL A 43 16.17 -3.30 4.27
CA VAL A 43 15.88 -4.67 3.78
C VAL A 43 17.15 -5.50 3.71
N VAL A 44 18.19 -4.97 3.07
CA VAL A 44 19.47 -5.66 2.87
C VAL A 44 20.14 -5.97 4.21
N TYR A 45 20.17 -5.00 5.12
CA TYR A 45 20.80 -5.21 6.43
C TYR A 45 20.01 -6.19 7.31
N ALA A 46 18.68 -6.04 7.38
CA ALA A 46 17.82 -6.89 8.19
C ALA A 46 17.70 -8.33 7.66
N ALA A 47 17.90 -8.55 6.36
CA ALA A 47 18.02 -9.89 5.77
C ALA A 47 19.26 -10.65 6.24
N ARG A 48 20.33 -9.95 6.64
CA ARG A 48 21.63 -10.53 7.03
C ARG A 48 21.81 -10.70 8.53
N TYR A 49 21.43 -9.68 9.30
CA TYR A 49 21.79 -9.56 10.71
C TYR A 49 20.58 -9.67 11.61
N ASP A 50 20.79 -9.96 12.90
CA ASP A 50 19.76 -10.11 13.92
C ASP A 50 19.11 -8.78 14.34
N LEU A 51 17.95 -8.83 15.01
CA LEU A 51 17.19 -7.63 15.38
C LEU A 51 17.97 -6.64 16.26
N LYS A 52 18.91 -7.10 17.10
CA LYS A 52 19.76 -6.20 17.89
C LYS A 52 20.64 -5.32 16.99
N ALA A 53 21.18 -5.91 15.93
CA ALA A 53 21.95 -5.16 14.92
C ALA A 53 21.10 -4.14 14.21
N VAL A 54 19.92 -4.59 13.76
CA VAL A 54 18.98 -3.78 12.98
C VAL A 54 18.48 -2.60 13.82
N GLY A 55 18.20 -2.82 15.10
CA GLY A 55 17.84 -1.77 16.04
C GLY A 55 18.97 -0.74 16.23
N LEU A 56 20.23 -1.17 16.26
CA LEU A 56 21.37 -0.24 16.31
C LEU A 56 21.47 0.60 15.03
N MET A 57 21.35 -0.01 13.84
CA MET A 57 21.34 0.72 12.57
C MET A 57 20.17 1.71 12.52
N PHE A 58 18.98 1.30 12.97
CA PHE A 58 17.82 2.18 13.08
C PHE A 58 18.13 3.40 13.96
N ALA A 59 18.62 3.19 15.18
CA ALA A 59 18.95 4.29 16.08
C ALA A 59 19.99 5.25 15.47
N VAL A 60 21.06 4.71 14.87
CA VAL A 60 22.10 5.51 14.21
C VAL A 60 21.51 6.33 13.06
N THR A 61 20.73 5.70 12.18
CA THR A 61 20.12 6.41 11.05
C THR A 61 19.10 7.48 11.47
N GLN A 62 18.39 7.31 12.58
CA GLN A 62 17.53 8.38 13.12
C GLN A 62 18.35 9.58 13.62
N ILE A 63 19.45 9.32 14.34
CA ILE A 63 20.37 10.40 14.77
C ILE A 63 20.96 11.11 13.56
N LEU A 64 21.40 10.37 12.55
CA LEU A 64 21.96 10.96 11.34
C LEU A 64 20.89 11.70 10.51
N ALA A 65 19.64 11.21 10.49
CA ALA A 65 18.52 11.91 9.85
C ALA A 65 18.23 13.26 10.51
N LEU A 66 18.33 13.33 11.85
CA LEU A 66 18.25 14.58 12.60
C LEU A 66 19.42 15.53 12.31
N LEU A 67 20.64 15.00 12.18
CA LEU A 67 21.83 15.81 11.97
C LEU A 67 21.95 16.38 10.55
N PHE A 68 21.55 15.60 9.54
CA PHE A 68 21.71 15.96 8.12
C PHE A 68 20.41 16.35 7.42
N GLY A 69 19.25 16.12 8.04
CA GLY A 69 17.94 16.48 7.53
C GLY A 69 17.30 17.61 8.34
N THR A 70 15.98 17.75 8.18
CA THR A 70 15.14 18.62 9.01
C THR A 70 14.34 17.77 10.01
N LEU A 71 13.54 18.39 10.87
CA LEU A 71 12.64 17.65 11.76
C LEU A 71 11.67 16.72 10.99
N VAL A 72 11.33 17.08 9.74
CA VAL A 72 10.52 16.27 8.81
C VAL A 72 11.24 14.98 8.40
N ALA A 73 12.55 14.89 8.58
CA ALA A 73 13.33 13.72 8.20
C ALA A 73 13.05 12.47 9.04
N ILE A 74 12.65 12.67 10.30
CA ILE A 74 12.38 11.58 11.23
C ILE A 74 11.21 10.71 10.75
N PRO A 75 9.99 11.24 10.52
CA PRO A 75 8.86 10.40 10.10
C PRO A 75 9.11 9.69 8.76
N VAL A 76 9.79 10.34 7.81
CA VAL A 76 10.23 9.72 6.55
C VAL A 76 11.21 8.56 6.82
N ALA A 77 12.18 8.77 7.69
CA ALA A 77 13.17 7.74 8.01
C ALA A 77 12.57 6.56 8.79
N VAL A 78 11.65 6.82 9.72
CA VAL A 78 10.94 5.80 10.50
C VAL A 78 10.07 4.94 9.59
N SER A 79 9.29 5.56 8.71
CA SER A 79 8.42 4.82 7.78
C SER A 79 9.22 3.91 6.85
N ALA A 80 10.30 4.42 6.25
CA ALA A 80 11.19 3.61 5.42
C ALA A 80 11.86 2.47 6.20
N ALA A 81 12.29 2.75 7.43
CA ALA A 81 12.91 1.75 8.29
C ALA A 81 11.93 0.64 8.64
N PHE A 82 10.71 0.94 9.08
CA PHE A 82 9.76 -0.09 9.53
C PHE A 82 9.37 -1.01 8.37
N GLY A 83 9.04 -0.46 7.21
CA GLY A 83 8.76 -1.24 6.00
C GLY A 83 9.95 -2.10 5.58
N GLY A 84 11.15 -1.51 5.51
CA GLY A 84 12.37 -2.21 5.10
C GLY A 84 12.80 -3.31 6.08
N ILE A 85 12.73 -3.04 7.38
CA ILE A 85 13.08 -3.99 8.45
C ILE A 85 12.15 -5.20 8.39
N MET A 86 10.82 -4.98 8.27
CA MET A 86 9.86 -6.09 8.25
C MET A 86 10.07 -7.00 7.04
N ILE A 87 10.29 -6.43 5.85
CA ILE A 87 10.64 -7.21 4.64
C ILE A 87 11.95 -7.96 4.86
N GLY A 88 13.01 -7.30 5.34
CA GLY A 88 14.31 -7.95 5.54
C GLY A 88 14.25 -9.08 6.58
N VAL A 89 13.52 -8.89 7.69
CA VAL A 89 13.31 -9.92 8.72
C VAL A 89 12.55 -11.12 8.16
N ALA A 90 11.50 -10.88 7.36
CA ALA A 90 10.76 -11.95 6.68
C ALA A 90 11.66 -12.76 5.73
N LEU A 91 12.55 -12.09 4.99
CA LEU A 91 13.53 -12.74 4.13
C LEU A 91 14.57 -13.54 4.92
N ARG A 92 15.05 -13.02 6.06
CA ARG A 92 15.95 -13.76 6.97
C ARG A 92 15.29 -15.02 7.51
N LYS A 93 13.99 -14.95 7.81
CA LYS A 93 13.15 -16.08 8.23
C LYS A 93 12.74 -17.01 7.08
N LYS A 94 13.13 -16.71 5.83
CA LYS A 94 12.81 -17.48 4.63
C LYS A 94 11.30 -17.65 4.39
N LEU A 95 10.51 -16.65 4.77
CA LEU A 95 9.08 -16.64 4.47
C LEU A 95 8.85 -16.60 2.95
N THR A 96 7.66 -17.04 2.53
CA THR A 96 7.27 -16.99 1.11
C THR A 96 7.20 -15.53 0.62
N PRO A 97 7.21 -15.29 -0.72
CA PRO A 97 7.13 -13.93 -1.25
C PRO A 97 5.86 -13.18 -0.83
N TYR A 98 4.72 -13.87 -0.70
CA TYR A 98 3.47 -13.24 -0.27
C TYR A 98 3.43 -12.97 1.24
N GLU A 99 3.99 -13.86 2.06
CA GLU A 99 4.16 -13.60 3.51
C GLU A 99 5.14 -12.46 3.78
N THR A 100 6.22 -12.38 2.98
CA THR A 100 7.18 -11.26 3.02
C THR A 100 6.48 -9.95 2.67
N TRP A 101 5.62 -9.97 1.65
CA TRP A 101 4.86 -8.80 1.23
C TRP A 101 3.89 -8.35 2.32
N ALA A 102 3.12 -9.28 2.89
CA ALA A 102 2.23 -8.99 4.02
C ALA A 102 2.99 -8.43 5.24
N SER A 103 4.16 -9.00 5.56
CA SER A 103 5.02 -8.50 6.65
C SER A 103 5.50 -7.07 6.37
N GLY A 104 5.94 -6.79 5.14
CA GLY A 104 6.30 -5.45 4.69
C GLY A 104 5.14 -4.46 4.78
N THR A 105 3.95 -4.86 4.36
CA THR A 105 2.73 -4.04 4.47
C THR A 105 2.48 -3.64 5.92
N ILE A 106 2.56 -4.58 6.87
CA ILE A 106 2.42 -4.27 8.30
C ILE A 106 3.47 -3.25 8.76
N GLY A 107 4.72 -3.41 8.31
CA GLY A 107 5.80 -2.45 8.59
C GLY A 107 5.49 -1.05 8.05
N PHE A 108 5.04 -0.93 6.81
CA PHE A 108 4.66 0.36 6.24
C PHE A 108 3.41 0.95 6.88
N VAL A 109 2.41 0.15 7.26
CA VAL A 109 1.24 0.64 8.01
C VAL A 109 1.67 1.27 9.32
N ALA A 110 2.51 0.57 10.09
CA ALA A 110 3.05 1.12 11.34
C ALA A 110 3.89 2.38 11.10
N GLY A 111 4.69 2.39 10.02
CA GLY A 111 5.50 3.53 9.62
C GLY A 111 4.68 4.76 9.21
N LEU A 112 3.65 4.59 8.39
CA LEU A 112 2.77 5.67 7.95
C LEU A 112 1.82 6.13 9.07
N ALA A 113 1.36 5.23 9.93
CA ALA A 113 0.65 5.60 11.15
C ALA A 113 1.53 6.46 12.07
N PHE A 114 2.82 6.12 12.18
CA PHE A 114 3.78 6.97 12.88
C PHE A 114 3.92 8.34 12.20
N VAL A 115 4.04 8.41 10.88
CA VAL A 115 4.09 9.69 10.14
C VAL A 115 2.86 10.54 10.45
N PHE A 116 1.66 9.94 10.38
CA PHE A 116 0.39 10.59 10.64
C PHE A 116 0.31 11.18 12.06
N VAL A 117 0.63 10.37 13.07
CA VAL A 117 0.63 10.81 14.47
C VAL A 117 1.72 11.85 14.72
N PHE A 118 2.92 11.63 14.20
CA PHE A 118 4.05 12.55 14.37
C PHE A 118 3.74 13.92 13.79
N SER A 119 3.19 14.01 12.58
CA SER A 119 2.85 15.31 11.99
C SER A 119 1.76 16.03 12.78
N GLN A 120 0.79 15.30 13.34
CA GLN A 120 -0.28 15.92 14.13
C GLN A 120 0.23 16.48 15.46
N PHE A 121 1.12 15.79 16.17
CA PHE A 121 1.58 16.22 17.50
C PHE A 121 2.83 17.10 17.47
N VAL A 122 3.65 17.03 16.41
CA VAL A 122 4.93 17.76 16.33
C VAL A 122 4.85 18.93 15.37
N PHE A 123 4.04 18.83 14.31
CA PHE A 123 3.86 19.90 13.32
C PHE A 123 2.48 20.57 13.41
N ASP A 124 1.66 20.21 14.40
CA ASP A 124 0.29 20.71 14.59
C ASP A 124 -0.59 20.58 13.33
N VAL A 125 -0.36 19.52 12.54
CA VAL A 125 -1.11 19.25 11.31
C VAL A 125 -2.42 18.51 11.65
N ASN A 126 -3.56 19.15 11.41
CA ASN A 126 -4.85 18.48 11.46
C ASN A 126 -5.21 17.91 10.07
N TRP A 127 -5.00 16.61 9.88
CA TRP A 127 -5.27 15.95 8.59
C TRP A 127 -6.72 16.02 8.13
N ILE A 128 -7.69 16.11 9.05
CA ILE A 128 -9.10 16.26 8.70
C ILE A 128 -9.32 17.66 8.12
N ASP A 129 -8.84 18.69 8.81
CA ASP A 129 -8.99 20.08 8.38
C ASP A 129 -8.24 20.33 7.07
N GLU A 130 -7.01 19.84 6.94
CA GLU A 130 -6.22 19.94 5.70
C GLU A 130 -6.92 19.26 4.52
N THR A 131 -7.51 18.08 4.73
CA THR A 131 -8.25 17.37 3.67
C THR A 131 -9.52 18.14 3.29
N ASN A 132 -10.26 18.66 4.28
CA ASN A 132 -11.45 19.46 4.06
C ASN A 132 -11.13 20.77 3.32
N GLU A 133 -10.05 21.45 3.68
CA GLU A 133 -9.61 22.67 3.01
C GLU A 133 -9.22 22.40 1.56
N LEU A 134 -8.53 21.29 1.28
CA LEU A 134 -8.22 20.86 -0.08
C LEU A 134 -9.48 20.57 -0.90
N ILE A 135 -10.48 19.93 -0.29
CA ILE A 135 -11.77 19.67 -0.92
C ILE A 135 -12.49 20.99 -1.22
N ASP A 136 -12.61 21.88 -0.24
CA ASP A 136 -13.30 23.16 -0.38
C ASP A 136 -12.65 24.01 -1.47
N ARG A 137 -11.32 24.12 -1.48
CA ARG A 137 -10.57 24.82 -2.55
C ARG A 137 -10.86 24.22 -3.93
N SER A 138 -10.89 22.90 -4.04
CA SER A 138 -11.16 22.20 -5.32
C SER A 138 -12.60 22.41 -5.80
N LEU A 139 -13.57 22.40 -4.89
CA LEU A 139 -14.97 22.64 -5.21
C LEU A 139 -15.22 24.10 -5.59
N SER A 140 -14.65 25.06 -4.87
CA SER A 140 -14.76 26.49 -5.22
C SER A 140 -14.22 26.79 -6.61
N MET A 141 -13.08 26.20 -6.99
CA MET A 141 -12.56 26.31 -8.37
C MET A 141 -13.55 25.73 -9.41
N THR A 142 -14.25 24.66 -9.05
CA THR A 142 -15.23 24.03 -9.94
C THR A 142 -16.50 24.89 -10.06
N GLU A 143 -16.98 25.45 -8.95
CA GLU A 143 -18.12 26.38 -8.91
C GLU A 143 -17.85 27.65 -9.76
N GLU A 144 -16.62 28.18 -9.72
CA GLU A 144 -16.21 29.31 -10.56
C GLU A 144 -16.29 28.96 -12.06
N ILE A 145 -15.87 27.77 -12.45
CA ILE A 145 -15.97 27.30 -13.83
C ILE A 145 -17.44 27.11 -14.24
N VAL A 146 -18.25 26.47 -13.40
CA VAL A 146 -19.68 26.20 -13.66
C VAL A 146 -20.47 27.49 -13.81
N SER A 147 -20.23 28.47 -12.93
CA SER A 147 -20.86 29.80 -12.99
C SER A 147 -20.43 30.61 -14.22
N THR A 148 -19.17 30.49 -14.63
CA THR A 148 -18.64 31.15 -15.85
C THR A 148 -19.21 30.55 -17.14
N VAL A 149 -19.47 29.24 -17.17
CA VAL A 149 -19.99 28.53 -18.35
C VAL A 149 -21.54 28.59 -18.43
N GLY A 150 -22.21 29.07 -17.38
CA GLY A 150 -23.66 29.27 -17.35
C GLY A 150 -24.46 27.96 -17.26
N LEU A 151 -23.92 26.94 -16.61
CA LEU A 151 -24.60 25.66 -16.41
C LEU A 151 -25.74 25.79 -15.37
N ASN A 152 -26.89 25.17 -15.66
CA ASN A 152 -28.19 25.32 -14.97
C ASN A 152 -28.21 24.93 -13.47
N GLU A 153 -29.32 25.22 -12.77
CA GLU A 153 -29.58 24.85 -11.35
C GLU A 153 -29.36 23.35 -11.04
N GLU A 154 -29.61 22.44 -11.99
CA GLU A 154 -29.33 21.00 -11.83
C GLU A 154 -27.84 20.73 -11.59
N ALA A 155 -26.94 21.49 -12.22
CA ALA A 155 -25.50 21.38 -12.00
C ALA A 155 -25.12 21.82 -10.57
N SER A 156 -25.87 22.76 -9.99
CA SER A 156 -25.65 23.24 -8.62
C SER A 156 -26.09 22.20 -7.59
N GLN A 157 -27.24 21.53 -7.78
CA GLN A 157 -27.69 20.45 -6.90
C GLN A 157 -26.75 19.22 -6.96
N GLN A 158 -26.26 18.89 -8.15
CA GLN A 158 -25.28 17.82 -8.31
C GLN A 158 -23.95 18.18 -7.64
N MET A 159 -23.54 19.45 -7.65
CA MET A 159 -22.35 19.93 -6.95
C MET A 159 -22.46 19.75 -5.43
N GLU A 160 -23.61 20.07 -4.84
CA GLU A 160 -23.80 19.90 -3.39
C GLU A 160 -23.74 18.42 -2.99
N THR A 161 -24.34 17.53 -3.81
CA THR A 161 -24.24 16.08 -3.60
C THR A 161 -22.79 15.60 -3.69
N MET A 162 -22.00 16.13 -4.63
CA MET A 162 -20.57 15.83 -4.74
C MET A 162 -19.79 16.34 -3.52
N LYS A 163 -20.12 17.52 -3.02
CA LYS A 163 -19.50 18.12 -1.84
C LYS A 163 -19.72 17.26 -0.60
N GLU A 164 -20.94 16.78 -0.38
CA GLU A 164 -21.26 15.86 0.72
C GLU A 164 -20.46 14.55 0.61
N GLN A 165 -20.32 13.99 -0.59
CA GLN A 165 -19.52 12.79 -0.82
C GLN A 165 -18.02 13.02 -0.54
N PHE A 166 -17.46 14.16 -0.96
CA PHE A 166 -16.06 14.47 -0.70
C PHE A 166 -15.79 14.73 0.79
N LYS A 167 -16.73 15.31 1.53
CA LYS A 167 -16.57 15.52 2.98
C LYS A 167 -16.45 14.22 3.78
N GLN A 168 -16.82 13.08 3.20
CA GLN A 168 -16.60 11.74 3.80
C GLN A 168 -15.21 11.16 3.49
N LEU A 169 -14.41 11.79 2.62
CA LEU A 169 -13.08 11.30 2.24
C LEU A 169 -12.11 11.15 3.43
N PRO A 170 -12.11 12.04 4.45
CA PRO A 170 -11.34 11.87 5.68
C PRO A 170 -11.57 10.52 6.37
N ASP A 171 -12.80 9.99 6.33
CA ASP A 171 -13.15 8.72 6.98
C ASP A 171 -12.46 7.52 6.33
N TYR A 172 -12.05 7.63 5.06
CA TYR A 172 -11.34 6.59 4.32
C TYR A 172 -9.81 6.72 4.42
N MET A 173 -9.28 7.70 5.16
CA MET A 173 -7.84 7.84 5.39
C MET A 173 -7.18 6.56 5.92
N PRO A 174 -7.75 5.83 6.90
CA PRO A 174 -7.13 4.58 7.39
C PRO A 174 -6.97 3.52 6.29
N ALA A 175 -8.00 3.32 5.46
CA ALA A 175 -7.94 2.43 4.31
C ALA A 175 -6.93 2.94 3.27
N GLY A 176 -6.90 4.25 3.00
CA GLY A 176 -5.92 4.88 2.11
C GLY A 176 -4.47 4.61 2.54
N LEU A 177 -4.17 4.76 3.84
CA LEU A 177 -2.85 4.44 4.42
C LEU A 177 -2.50 2.96 4.25
N ALA A 178 -3.47 2.07 4.47
CA ALA A 178 -3.27 0.63 4.27
C ALA A 178 -2.99 0.29 2.80
N VAL A 179 -3.75 0.88 1.87
CA VAL A 179 -3.54 0.70 0.42
C VAL A 179 -2.17 1.23 0.00
N ALA A 180 -1.78 2.43 0.43
CA ALA A 180 -0.45 2.98 0.17
C ALA A 180 0.66 2.05 0.69
N SER A 181 0.48 1.50 1.91
CA SER A 181 1.42 0.55 2.52
C SER A 181 1.56 -0.74 1.71
N ILE A 182 0.46 -1.28 1.17
CA ILE A 182 0.46 -2.46 0.30
C ILE A 182 1.32 -2.22 -0.95
N PHE A 183 1.15 -1.06 -1.60
CA PHE A 183 1.94 -0.70 -2.78
C PHE A 183 3.40 -0.44 -2.45
N MET A 184 3.69 0.31 -1.38
CA MET A 184 5.06 0.57 -0.93
C MET A 184 5.80 -0.73 -0.59
N ALA A 185 5.14 -1.67 0.10
CA ALA A 185 5.70 -2.98 0.41
C ALA A 185 6.01 -3.78 -0.88
N PHE A 186 5.10 -3.77 -1.85
CA PHE A 186 5.28 -4.47 -3.12
C PHE A 186 6.49 -3.93 -3.89
N ILE A 187 6.55 -2.62 -4.09
CA ILE A 187 7.63 -1.95 -4.84
C ILE A 187 8.97 -2.15 -4.12
N THR A 188 8.99 -1.95 -2.80
CA THR A 188 10.19 -2.12 -1.98
C THR A 188 10.73 -3.54 -2.07
N GLN A 189 9.87 -4.54 -1.91
CA GLN A 189 10.27 -5.95 -2.00
C GLN A 189 10.78 -6.30 -3.40
N TRP A 190 10.09 -5.84 -4.45
CA TRP A 190 10.48 -6.08 -5.83
C TRP A 190 11.86 -5.51 -6.16
N LEU A 191 12.13 -4.26 -5.76
CA LEU A 191 13.45 -3.64 -5.95
C LEU A 191 14.51 -4.31 -5.08
N SER A 192 14.18 -4.64 -3.83
CA SER A 192 15.10 -5.32 -2.92
C SER A 192 15.49 -6.70 -3.44
N TYR A 193 14.59 -7.43 -4.11
CA TYR A 193 14.92 -8.70 -4.78
C TYR A 193 15.96 -8.49 -5.87
N LYS A 194 15.84 -7.45 -6.69
CA LYS A 194 16.84 -7.15 -7.72
C LYS A 194 18.22 -6.87 -7.09
N VAL A 195 18.24 -6.07 -6.03
CA VAL A 195 19.47 -5.70 -5.31
C VAL A 195 20.09 -6.93 -4.65
N LEU A 196 19.33 -7.71 -3.88
CA LEU A 196 19.78 -8.92 -3.19
C LEU A 196 20.24 -10.01 -4.17
N ASN A 197 19.52 -10.23 -5.26
CA ASN A 197 19.93 -11.20 -6.27
C ASN A 197 21.26 -10.81 -6.92
N ARG A 198 21.50 -9.50 -7.13
CA ARG A 198 22.76 -9.00 -7.69
C ARG A 198 23.93 -9.13 -6.71
N ILE A 199 23.75 -8.72 -5.45
CA ILE A 199 24.86 -8.66 -4.48
C ILE A 199 25.11 -9.99 -3.76
N GLU A 200 24.08 -10.85 -3.62
CA GLU A 200 24.17 -12.12 -2.87
C GLU A 200 23.98 -13.37 -3.74
N ARG A 201 23.83 -13.23 -5.06
CA ARG A 201 23.56 -14.33 -6.00
C ARG A 201 22.35 -15.19 -5.59
N LYS A 202 21.34 -14.53 -5.01
CA LYS A 202 20.04 -15.14 -4.66
C LYS A 202 19.15 -15.23 -5.89
N THR A 203 18.03 -15.94 -5.75
CA THR A 203 17.03 -16.16 -6.81
C THR A 203 15.63 -15.74 -6.36
N TYR A 204 15.54 -14.70 -5.52
CA TYR A 204 14.27 -14.17 -5.05
C TYR A 204 13.44 -13.65 -6.23
N ARG A 205 12.18 -14.08 -6.30
CA ARG A 205 11.22 -13.66 -7.31
C ARG A 205 9.80 -13.77 -6.78
N PHE A 206 8.93 -12.87 -7.23
CA PHE A 206 7.51 -13.05 -7.02
C PHE A 206 7.01 -14.24 -7.85
N PRO A 207 6.08 -15.05 -7.31
CA PRO A 207 5.34 -16.01 -8.11
C PRO A 207 4.56 -15.30 -9.22
N PRO A 208 4.15 -16.02 -10.29
CA PRO A 208 3.25 -15.45 -11.28
C PRO A 208 1.98 -14.90 -10.62
N PHE A 209 1.51 -13.72 -11.03
CA PHE A 209 0.32 -13.09 -10.44
C PHE A 209 -0.92 -13.99 -10.48
N ARG A 210 -1.06 -14.82 -11.52
CA ARG A 210 -2.12 -15.84 -11.65
C ARG A 210 -2.11 -16.93 -10.56
N SER A 211 -1.05 -17.02 -9.75
CA SER A 211 -0.98 -17.95 -8.62
C SER A 211 -1.23 -17.25 -7.29
N MET A 212 -1.54 -15.94 -7.29
CA MET A 212 -1.95 -15.24 -6.08
C MET A 212 -3.26 -15.85 -5.57
N ARG A 213 -3.29 -16.11 -4.27
CA ARG A 213 -4.45 -16.60 -3.54
C ARG A 213 -4.50 -15.92 -2.18
N LEU A 214 -5.64 -15.34 -1.87
CA LEU A 214 -5.94 -14.83 -0.55
C LEU A 214 -6.59 -15.91 0.33
N PRO A 215 -6.44 -15.83 1.66
CA PRO A 215 -7.09 -16.76 2.57
C PRO A 215 -8.61 -16.57 2.57
N THR A 216 -9.36 -17.66 2.81
CA THR A 216 -10.82 -17.65 2.87
C THR A 216 -11.39 -16.70 3.93
N SER A 217 -10.61 -16.39 4.98
CA SER A 217 -10.98 -15.42 6.02
C SER A 217 -11.31 -14.03 5.44
N ILE A 218 -10.71 -13.63 4.31
CA ILE A 218 -10.98 -12.34 3.67
C ILE A 218 -12.45 -12.20 3.23
N ILE A 219 -13.09 -13.28 2.80
CA ILE A 219 -14.52 -13.26 2.45
C ILE A 219 -15.35 -12.95 3.69
N TRP A 220 -15.06 -13.60 4.81
CA TRP A 220 -15.81 -13.41 6.06
C TRP A 220 -15.65 -12.00 6.62
N ILE A 221 -14.44 -11.44 6.56
CA ILE A 221 -14.21 -10.03 6.95
C ILE A 221 -15.07 -9.10 6.09
N TYR A 222 -15.07 -9.31 4.76
CA TYR A 222 -15.91 -8.52 3.85
C TYR A 222 -17.40 -8.69 4.12
N PHE A 223 -17.85 -9.91 4.38
CA PHE A 223 -19.25 -10.22 4.70
C PHE A 223 -19.72 -9.52 5.98
N PHE A 224 -18.97 -9.62 7.08
CA PHE A 224 -19.35 -8.96 8.33
C PHE A 224 -19.30 -7.44 8.22
N ALA A 225 -18.34 -6.88 7.46
CA ALA A 225 -18.29 -5.45 7.19
C ALA A 225 -19.52 -4.98 6.39
N LEU A 226 -19.96 -5.75 5.39
CA LEU A 226 -21.21 -5.48 4.67
C LEU A 226 -22.43 -5.50 5.59
N ILE A 227 -22.54 -6.53 6.44
CA ILE A 227 -23.65 -6.62 7.41
C ILE A 227 -23.64 -5.41 8.34
N ALA A 228 -22.48 -5.04 8.89
CA ALA A 228 -22.36 -3.85 9.74
C ALA A 228 -22.82 -2.58 9.01
N GLY A 229 -22.41 -2.37 7.75
CA GLY A 229 -22.82 -1.21 6.96
C GLY A 229 -24.32 -1.17 6.60
N LEU A 230 -25.04 -2.30 6.66
CA LEU A 230 -26.48 -2.34 6.41
C LEU A 230 -27.32 -2.05 7.67
N PHE A 231 -26.83 -2.44 8.84
CA PHE A 231 -27.60 -2.34 10.10
C PHE A 231 -27.19 -1.16 10.98
N VAL A 232 -25.97 -0.64 10.83
CA VAL A 232 -25.50 0.55 11.56
C VAL A 232 -25.76 1.78 10.70
N GLN A 233 -26.67 2.65 11.14
CA GLN A 233 -27.06 3.87 10.42
C GLN A 233 -26.47 5.15 11.04
N ASP A 234 -25.84 5.03 12.20
CA ASP A 234 -25.21 6.16 12.88
C ASP A 234 -23.88 6.51 12.20
N ALA A 235 -23.82 7.72 11.62
CA ALA A 235 -22.68 8.21 10.84
C ALA A 235 -21.42 8.37 11.70
N ASP A 236 -21.58 8.68 13.00
CA ASP A 236 -20.46 8.86 13.93
C ASP A 236 -20.00 7.54 14.57
N SER A 237 -20.60 6.42 14.16
CA SER A 237 -20.29 5.11 14.71
C SER A 237 -18.91 4.61 14.27
N LEU A 238 -18.05 4.33 15.26
CA LEU A 238 -16.77 3.65 15.03
C LEU A 238 -16.95 2.29 14.31
N ILE A 239 -18.08 1.63 14.50
CA ILE A 239 -18.41 0.36 13.82
C ILE A 239 -18.63 0.61 12.33
N LEU A 240 -19.38 1.66 11.98
CA LEU A 240 -19.63 2.02 10.58
C LEU A 240 -18.33 2.49 9.89
N LEU A 241 -17.53 3.31 10.56
CA LEU A 241 -16.21 3.73 10.08
C LEU A 241 -15.30 2.52 9.78
N ALA A 242 -15.19 1.59 10.74
CA ALA A 242 -14.40 0.37 10.58
C ALA A 242 -14.94 -0.52 9.45
N ALA A 243 -16.26 -0.65 9.34
CA ALA A 243 -16.92 -1.41 8.27
C ALA A 243 -16.61 -0.82 6.89
N ASN A 244 -16.73 0.50 6.72
CA ASN A 244 -16.46 1.20 5.47
C ASN A 244 -14.99 1.05 5.04
N ASN A 245 -14.05 1.24 5.97
CA ASN A 245 -12.62 1.04 5.70
C ASN A 245 -12.30 -0.43 5.37
N ALA A 246 -12.89 -1.38 6.09
CA ALA A 246 -12.73 -2.81 5.81
C ALA A 246 -13.32 -3.18 4.43
N MET A 247 -14.49 -2.66 4.07
CA MET A 247 -15.11 -2.87 2.77
C MET A 247 -14.26 -2.32 1.63
N MET A 248 -13.67 -1.14 1.80
CA MET A 248 -12.75 -0.56 0.81
C MET A 248 -11.49 -1.41 0.65
N LEU A 249 -10.80 -1.71 1.76
CA LEU A 249 -9.52 -2.44 1.74
C LEU A 249 -9.69 -3.88 1.25
N VAL A 250 -10.62 -4.61 1.86
CA VAL A 250 -10.88 -6.01 1.53
C VAL A 250 -11.53 -6.10 0.14
N GLY A 251 -12.35 -5.12 -0.23
CA GLY A 251 -12.88 -5.00 -1.58
C GLY A 251 -11.77 -4.92 -2.62
N LEU A 252 -10.76 -4.07 -2.41
CA LEU A 252 -9.59 -3.97 -3.28
C LEU A 252 -8.83 -5.30 -3.38
N LEU A 253 -8.60 -5.97 -2.25
CA LEU A 253 -7.91 -7.27 -2.21
C LEU A 253 -8.69 -8.34 -2.99
N LEU A 254 -10.02 -8.39 -2.83
CA LEU A 254 -10.89 -9.28 -3.58
C LEU A 254 -10.91 -8.95 -5.08
N THR A 255 -10.82 -7.67 -5.46
CA THR A 255 -10.64 -7.27 -6.86
C THR A 255 -9.30 -7.78 -7.41
N LEU A 256 -8.20 -7.65 -6.65
CA LEU A 256 -6.91 -8.23 -7.05
C LEU A 256 -6.98 -9.76 -7.19
N GLN A 257 -7.71 -10.44 -6.31
CA GLN A 257 -7.99 -11.87 -6.47
C GLN A 257 -8.77 -12.15 -7.75
N GLY A 258 -9.80 -11.36 -8.06
CA GLY A 258 -10.59 -11.48 -9.27
C GLY A 258 -9.72 -11.38 -10.53
N PHE A 259 -8.83 -10.39 -10.58
CA PHE A 259 -7.84 -10.30 -11.65
C PHE A 259 -6.92 -11.52 -11.69
N SER A 260 -6.37 -11.95 -10.55
CA SER A 260 -5.53 -13.15 -10.48
C SER A 260 -6.25 -14.37 -11.07
N PHE A 261 -7.55 -14.52 -10.77
CA PHE A 261 -8.38 -15.58 -11.32
C PHE A 261 -8.59 -15.45 -12.82
N ILE A 262 -8.86 -14.25 -13.35
CA ILE A 262 -9.00 -14.05 -14.80
C ILE A 262 -7.70 -14.42 -15.54
N PHE A 263 -6.54 -14.03 -14.99
CA PHE A 263 -5.24 -14.43 -15.53
C PHE A 263 -5.00 -15.95 -15.43
N PHE A 264 -5.44 -16.58 -14.34
CA PHE A 264 -5.41 -18.04 -14.19
C PHE A 264 -6.28 -18.70 -15.24
N PHE A 265 -7.55 -18.31 -15.35
CA PHE A 265 -8.53 -18.87 -16.27
C PHE A 265 -8.06 -18.79 -17.72
N ALA A 266 -7.59 -17.60 -18.14
CA ALA A 266 -7.05 -17.41 -19.48
C ALA A 266 -5.85 -18.31 -19.77
N HIS A 267 -4.97 -18.50 -18.79
CA HIS A 267 -3.83 -19.40 -18.95
C HIS A 267 -4.24 -20.87 -19.05
N THR A 268 -5.10 -21.33 -18.14
CA THR A 268 -5.56 -22.72 -18.06
C THR A 268 -6.33 -23.12 -19.32
N LYS A 269 -7.12 -22.19 -19.89
CA LYS A 269 -7.84 -22.41 -21.15
C LYS A 269 -7.05 -22.05 -22.41
N SER A 270 -5.74 -21.82 -22.30
CA SER A 270 -4.86 -21.44 -23.42
C SER A 270 -5.40 -20.24 -24.24
N LEU A 271 -6.11 -19.33 -23.59
CA LEU A 271 -6.64 -18.11 -24.21
C LEU A 271 -5.55 -17.06 -24.39
N SER A 272 -5.79 -16.09 -25.26
CA SER A 272 -4.88 -14.96 -25.48
C SER A 272 -4.68 -14.16 -24.19
N LYS A 273 -3.42 -13.76 -23.94
CA LYS A 273 -3.06 -12.83 -22.84
C LYS A 273 -3.73 -11.46 -22.98
N ALA A 274 -4.27 -11.13 -24.16
CA ALA A 274 -5.03 -9.90 -24.37
C ALA A 274 -6.30 -9.86 -23.50
N ILE A 275 -6.96 -10.99 -23.24
CA ILE A 275 -8.21 -11.02 -22.47
C ILE A 275 -8.03 -10.47 -21.05
N PRO A 276 -7.12 -11.02 -20.21
CA PRO A 276 -6.92 -10.50 -18.87
C PRO A 276 -6.38 -9.05 -18.88
N VAL A 277 -5.57 -8.67 -19.87
CA VAL A 277 -5.06 -7.30 -20.00
C VAL A 277 -6.18 -6.32 -20.32
N VAL A 278 -7.06 -6.66 -21.27
CA VAL A 278 -8.24 -5.85 -21.60
C VAL A 278 -9.17 -5.74 -20.39
N ALA A 279 -9.38 -6.81 -19.63
CA ALA A 279 -10.16 -6.74 -18.40
C ALA A 279 -9.58 -5.71 -17.42
N VAL A 280 -8.25 -5.66 -17.23
CA VAL A 280 -7.59 -4.63 -16.41
C VAL A 280 -7.82 -3.23 -17.00
N VAL A 281 -7.55 -3.04 -18.29
CA VAL A 281 -7.69 -1.72 -18.95
C VAL A 281 -9.13 -1.20 -18.86
N VAL A 282 -10.12 -2.04 -19.20
CA VAL A 282 -11.54 -1.67 -19.13
C VAL A 282 -11.96 -1.33 -17.69
N THR A 283 -11.38 -2.00 -16.70
CA THR A 283 -11.64 -1.69 -15.29
C THR A 283 -11.08 -0.33 -14.88
N LEU A 284 -9.90 0.03 -15.38
CA LEU A 284 -9.31 1.34 -15.13
C LEU A 284 -10.10 2.46 -15.82
N LEU A 285 -10.69 2.18 -17.00
CA LEU A 285 -11.53 3.14 -17.72
C LEU A 285 -12.94 3.26 -17.12
N LEU A 286 -13.49 2.18 -16.57
CA LEU A 286 -14.86 2.11 -16.04
C LEU A 286 -14.89 1.55 -14.59
N PRO A 287 -14.22 2.20 -13.62
CA PRO A 287 -14.01 1.64 -12.28
C PRO A 287 -15.31 1.43 -11.52
N PHE A 288 -16.29 2.35 -11.66
CA PHE A 288 -17.55 2.32 -10.92
C PHE A 288 -18.39 1.06 -11.13
N ILE A 289 -18.25 0.37 -12.27
CA ILE A 289 -19.00 -0.86 -12.57
C ILE A 289 -18.07 -2.06 -12.51
N MET A 290 -16.91 -1.96 -13.16
CA MET A 290 -16.02 -3.12 -13.34
C MET A 290 -15.36 -3.57 -12.05
N LEU A 291 -15.05 -2.65 -11.11
CA LEU A 291 -14.48 -3.05 -9.82
C LEU A 291 -15.43 -3.97 -9.04
N TYR A 292 -16.75 -3.71 -9.09
CA TYR A 292 -17.75 -4.54 -8.46
C TYR A 292 -17.81 -5.94 -9.10
N ILE A 293 -17.84 -6.00 -10.44
CA ILE A 293 -17.88 -7.27 -11.19
C ILE A 293 -16.65 -8.12 -10.86
N ILE A 294 -15.45 -7.53 -10.92
CA ILE A 294 -14.21 -8.27 -10.69
C ILE A 294 -14.06 -8.67 -9.23
N ARG A 295 -14.53 -7.84 -8.30
CA ARG A 295 -14.61 -8.21 -6.88
C ARG A 295 -15.48 -9.46 -6.69
N LEU A 296 -16.65 -9.52 -7.35
CA LEU A 296 -17.51 -10.71 -7.31
C LEU A 296 -16.80 -11.95 -7.88
N ILE A 297 -16.06 -11.81 -8.98
CA ILE A 297 -15.24 -12.90 -9.53
C ILE A 297 -14.23 -13.40 -8.48
N GLY A 298 -13.57 -12.49 -7.75
CA GLY A 298 -12.63 -12.84 -6.68
C GLY A 298 -13.30 -13.56 -5.50
N ILE A 299 -14.50 -13.11 -5.11
CA ILE A 299 -15.31 -13.79 -4.08
C ILE A 299 -15.69 -15.20 -4.56
N VAL A 300 -16.09 -15.35 -5.82
CA VAL A 300 -16.48 -16.64 -6.37
C VAL A 300 -15.29 -17.60 -6.43
N ASP A 301 -14.12 -17.14 -6.86
CA ASP A 301 -12.90 -17.95 -6.92
C ASP A 301 -12.57 -18.57 -5.56
N ILE A 302 -12.48 -17.74 -4.51
CA ILE A 302 -12.12 -18.20 -3.15
C ILE A 302 -13.30 -18.93 -2.48
N GLY A 303 -14.51 -18.41 -2.60
CA GLY A 303 -15.68 -18.89 -1.84
C GLY A 303 -16.18 -20.24 -2.31
N PHE A 304 -16.08 -20.53 -3.60
CA PHE A 304 -16.51 -21.81 -4.18
C PHE A 304 -15.34 -22.74 -4.55
N GLY A 305 -14.09 -22.28 -4.37
CA GLY A 305 -12.89 -23.03 -4.75
C GLY A 305 -12.85 -23.38 -6.24
N VAL A 306 -13.21 -22.41 -7.09
CA VAL A 306 -13.40 -22.65 -8.53
C VAL A 306 -12.08 -23.08 -9.18
N ARG A 307 -10.98 -22.41 -8.80
CA ARG A 307 -9.65 -22.71 -9.32
C ARG A 307 -9.21 -24.14 -8.99
N GLU A 308 -9.38 -24.61 -7.75
CA GLU A 308 -9.06 -25.98 -7.32
C GLU A 308 -9.84 -27.02 -8.15
N ARG A 309 -11.12 -26.77 -8.40
CA ARG A 309 -11.98 -27.66 -9.18
C ARG A 309 -11.56 -27.75 -10.65
N MET A 310 -11.05 -26.66 -11.22
CA MET A 310 -10.53 -26.65 -12.59
C MET A 310 -9.21 -27.44 -12.70
N GLU A 311 -8.28 -27.23 -11.77
CA GLU A 311 -6.99 -27.94 -11.74
C GLU A 311 -7.16 -29.46 -11.59
N ASN A 312 -8.16 -29.89 -10.83
CA ASN A 312 -8.45 -31.32 -10.63
C ASN A 312 -9.15 -32.00 -11.82
N ARG A 313 -9.76 -31.24 -12.74
CA ARG A 313 -10.41 -31.79 -13.95
C ARG A 313 -9.46 -31.94 -15.14
N GLU A 314 -8.31 -31.27 -15.08
CA GLU A 314 -7.28 -31.31 -16.14
C GLU A 314 -6.12 -32.27 -15.81
N LYS A 315 -6.18 -32.96 -14.66
CA LYS A 315 -5.34 -34.10 -14.30
C LYS A 315 -6.06 -35.41 -14.61
#